data_AF-A0A959NXX0-F1
#
_entry.id   AF-A0A959NXX0-F1
#
_cell.length_a   1.000
_cell.length_b   1.000
_cell.length_c   1.000
_cell.angle_alpha   90.00
_cell.angle_beta   90.00
_cell.angle_gamma   90.00
#
_symmetry.space_group_name_H-M   'P 1'
#
loop_
_entity.id
_entity.type
_entity.pdbx_description
1 polymer ?
#
loop_
_entity_poly.entity_id
_entity_poly.type
_entity_poly.pdbx_seq_one_letter_code
_entity_poly.pdbx_strand_id
1 'polypeptide(L)'
;EYTAIASIFFAISVLFDTIWGAKIFTTKTFWIYFLFVSFFTLIFNGYLTWRPIVTYDEIYQLGFRIFTIPIEDFFFGYALLIISTSLFEKMITNKRSI
;
A
#
# COMPACT_ATOMS: atom_id res chain seq x y z
N GLU A 1 5.86 4.50 17.55
CA GLU A 1 5.03 5.22 16.57
C GLU A 1 5.03 4.49 15.23
N TYR A 2 4.12 3.53 15.03
CA TYR A 2 4.06 2.76 13.77
C TYR A 2 3.39 3.56 12.64
N THR A 3 2.43 4.42 12.96
CA THR A 3 1.70 5.19 11.94
C THR A 3 2.54 6.26 11.27
N ALA A 4 3.44 6.90 12.03
CA ALA A 4 4.40 7.85 11.48
C ALA A 4 5.31 7.15 10.45
N ILE A 5 5.80 5.96 10.80
CA ILE A 5 6.64 5.14 9.92
C ILE A 5 5.86 4.72 8.66
N ALA A 6 4.64 4.19 8.80
CA ALA A 6 3.81 3.78 7.67
C ALA A 6 3.47 4.95 6.72
N SER A 7 3.16 6.12 7.27
CA SER A 7 2.88 7.34 6.49
C SER A 7 4.13 7.86 5.77
N ILE A 8 5.29 7.79 6.43
CA ILE A 8 6.58 8.14 5.82
C ILE A 8 6.92 7.17 4.69
N PHE A 9 6.74 5.86 4.88
CA PHE A 9 6.97 4.87 3.82
C PHE A 9 6.03 5.07 2.64
N PHE A 10 4.76 5.40 2.88
CA PHE A 10 3.82 5.76 1.82
C PHE A 10 4.30 7.01 1.07
N ALA A 11 4.67 8.08 1.76
CA ALA A 11 5.19 9.29 1.13
C ALA A 11 6.48 9.02 0.32
N ILE A 12 7.40 8.23 0.86
CA ILE A 12 8.63 7.81 0.18
C ILE A 12 8.29 7.00 -1.09
N SER A 13 7.31 6.10 -1.03
CA SER A 13 6.90 5.31 -2.19
C SER A 13 6.38 6.18 -3.35
N VAL A 14 5.60 7.21 -3.03
CA VAL A 14 5.06 8.16 -4.02
C VAL A 14 6.16 9.03 -4.60
N LEU A 15 7.09 9.51 -3.76
CA LEU A 15 8.26 10.27 -4.21
C LEU A 15 9.18 9.40 -5.08
N PHE A 16 9.36 8.14 -4.72
CA PHE A 16 10.14 7.18 -5.49
C PHE A 16 9.57 7.01 -6.88
N ASP A 17 8.26 6.78 -7.04
CA ASP A 17 7.66 6.67 -8.37
C ASP A 17 7.85 7.95 -9.21
N THR A 18 7.75 9.12 -8.57
CA THR A 18 7.92 10.42 -9.22
C THR A 18 9.36 10.63 -9.71
N ILE A 19 10.36 10.28 -8.89
CA ILE A 19 11.79 10.39 -9.23
C ILE A 19 12.21 9.32 -10.24
N TRP A 20 11.67 8.11 -10.09
CA TRP A 20 12.01 6.96 -10.93
C TRP A 20 11.32 7.04 -12.30
N GLY A 21 10.27 7.85 -12.43
CA GLY A 21 9.65 8.21 -13.71
C GLY A 21 8.88 7.07 -14.36
N ALA A 22 8.46 6.06 -13.60
CA ALA A 22 7.68 4.93 -14.11
C ALA A 22 6.23 5.33 -14.49
N LYS A 23 5.75 6.49 -14.00
CA LYS A 23 4.42 7.05 -14.31
C LYS A 23 3.27 6.06 -14.08
N ILE A 24 3.41 5.17 -13.10
CA ILE A 24 2.45 4.07 -12.88
C ILE A 24 1.03 4.57 -12.60
N PHE A 25 0.90 5.75 -11.97
CA PHE A 25 -0.38 6.38 -11.65
C PHE A 25 -1.20 6.76 -12.90
N THR A 26 -0.58 6.83 -14.08
CA THR A 26 -1.25 7.15 -15.35
C THR A 26 -1.86 5.91 -16.03
N THR A 27 -1.52 4.71 -15.58
CA THR A 27 -1.94 3.46 -16.21
C THR A 27 -3.21 2.92 -15.56
N LYS A 28 -4.24 2.61 -16.37
CA LYS A 28 -5.51 2.03 -15.87
C LYS A 28 -5.31 0.73 -15.08
N THR A 29 -4.32 -0.08 -15.48
CA THR A 29 -3.95 -1.33 -14.80
C THR A 29 -3.54 -1.12 -13.34
N PHE A 30 -2.85 -0.01 -13.03
CA PHE A 30 -2.47 0.33 -11.66
C PHE A 30 -3.70 0.57 -10.79
N TRP A 31 -4.68 1.32 -11.30
CA TRP A 31 -5.92 1.60 -10.57
C TRP A 31 -6.77 0.35 -10.36
N ILE A 32 -6.80 -0.57 -11.33
CA ILE A 32 -7.45 -1.87 -11.16
C ILE A 32 -6.75 -2.66 -10.05
N TYR A 33 -5.42 -2.74 -10.07
CA TYR A 33 -4.64 -3.45 -9.06
C TYR A 33 -4.81 -2.84 -7.66
N PHE A 34 -4.78 -1.51 -7.58
CA PHE A 34 -5.06 -0.75 -6.36
C PHE A 34 -6.44 -1.12 -5.78
N LEU A 35 -7.48 -1.13 -6.62
CA LEU A 35 -8.83 -1.48 -6.20
C LEU A 35 -8.92 -2.92 -5.68
N PHE A 36 -8.28 -3.88 -6.35
CA PHE A 36 -8.21 -5.26 -5.86
C PHE A 36 -7.52 -5.35 -4.51
N VAL A 37 -6.37 -4.69 -4.32
CA VAL A 37 -5.65 -4.70 -3.05
C VAL A 37 -6.49 -4.06 -1.94
N SER A 38 -7.14 -2.92 -2.19
CA SER A 38 -8.06 -2.31 -1.23
C SER A 38 -9.21 -3.24 -0.85
N PHE A 39 -9.82 -3.91 -1.84
CA PHE A 39 -10.94 -4.82 -1.65
C PHE A 39 -10.55 -6.05 -0.80
N PHE A 40 -9.43 -6.70 -1.15
CA PHE A 40 -8.95 -7.86 -0.38
C PHE A 40 -8.48 -7.46 1.03
N THR A 41 -7.83 -6.29 1.17
CA THR A 41 -7.47 -5.74 2.48
C THR A 41 -8.71 -5.55 3.35
N LEU A 42 -9.79 -4.97 2.80
CA LEU A 42 -11.05 -4.81 3.53
C LEU A 42 -11.65 -6.15 3.98
N ILE A 43 -11.68 -7.15 3.09
CA ILE A 43 -12.27 -8.45 3.41
C ILE A 43 -11.43 -9.22 4.43
N PHE A 44 -10.15 -9.44 4.14
CA PHE A 44 -9.31 -10.31 4.95
C PHE A 44 -8.90 -9.64 6.25
N ASN A 45 -8.39 -8.40 6.23
CA ASN A 45 -8.03 -7.72 7.47
C ASN A 45 -9.27 -7.37 8.29
N GLY A 46 -10.40 -7.07 7.65
CA GLY A 46 -11.68 -6.88 8.35
C GLY A 46 -12.11 -8.14 9.06
N TYR A 47 -12.05 -9.29 8.39
CA TYR A 47 -12.38 -10.58 8.98
C TYR A 47 -11.42 -10.96 10.13
N LEU A 48 -10.11 -10.74 9.94
CA LEU A 48 -9.06 -11.08 10.92
C LEU A 48 -9.00 -10.15 12.13
N THR A 49 -9.54 -8.95 12.04
CA THR A 49 -9.72 -8.05 13.19
C THR A 49 -11.07 -8.29 13.87
N TRP A 50 -12.11 -8.66 13.12
CA TRP A 50 -13.42 -9.00 13.67
C TRP A 50 -13.39 -10.26 14.53
N ARG A 51 -12.75 -11.33 14.02
CA ARG A 51 -12.36 -12.47 14.83
C ARG A 51 -11.06 -12.04 15.49
N PRO A 52 -10.97 -11.80 16.81
CA PRO A 52 -9.80 -11.20 17.49
C PRO A 52 -8.57 -12.14 17.48
N ILE A 53 -8.15 -12.51 16.27
CA ILE A 53 -7.03 -13.35 15.89
C ILE A 53 -5.81 -12.42 15.74
N VAL A 54 -6.03 -11.24 15.16
CA VAL A 54 -5.05 -10.16 15.11
C VAL A 54 -5.56 -9.03 16.00
N THR A 55 -5.05 -9.00 17.23
CA THR A 55 -5.28 -7.90 18.17
C THR A 55 -4.12 -6.93 18.08
N TYR A 56 -4.43 -5.69 17.77
CA TYR A 56 -3.45 -4.62 17.79
C TYR A 56 -3.56 -3.84 19.10
N ASP A 57 -2.40 -3.55 19.69
CA ASP A 57 -2.30 -2.84 20.95
C ASP A 57 -2.47 -1.32 20.71
N GLU A 58 -3.41 -0.69 21.42
CA GLU A 58 -3.87 0.69 21.17
C GLU A 58 -2.76 1.73 21.34
N ILE A 59 -1.69 1.38 22.06
CA ILE A 59 -0.52 2.22 22.33
C ILE A 59 0.29 2.50 21.04
N TYR A 60 0.16 1.66 20.01
CA TYR A 60 1.03 1.72 18.82
C TYR A 60 0.33 2.27 17.57
N GLN A 61 -0.95 2.59 17.64
CA GLN A 61 -1.78 2.96 16.49
C GLN A 61 -2.32 4.37 16.64
N LEU A 62 -2.45 5.12 15.54
CA LEU A 62 -3.34 6.27 15.51
C LEU A 62 -4.75 5.66 15.62
N GLY A 63 -5.54 6.02 16.63
CA GLY A 63 -6.87 5.46 16.89
C GLY A 63 -7.91 5.57 15.76
N PHE A 64 -7.50 5.91 14.54
CA PHE A 64 -8.26 5.88 13.31
C PHE A 64 -8.33 4.45 12.74
N ARG A 65 -9.51 3.85 12.88
CA ARG A 65 -9.85 2.54 12.30
C ARG A 65 -10.91 2.72 11.21
N ILE A 66 -10.77 1.98 10.11
CA ILE A 66 -11.82 1.80 9.11
C ILE A 66 -12.54 0.49 9.47
N PHE A 67 -13.78 0.60 9.96
CA PHE A 67 -14.50 -0.50 10.62
C PHE A 67 -13.72 -1.05 11.83
N THR A 68 -13.04 -2.19 11.68
CA THR A 68 -12.20 -2.83 12.70
C THR A 68 -10.71 -2.78 12.35
N ILE A 69 -10.37 -2.28 11.16
CA ILE A 69 -9.03 -2.35 10.58
C ILE A 69 -8.26 -1.06 10.85
N PRO A 70 -7.01 -1.11 11.33
CA PRO A 70 -6.15 0.06 11.44
C PRO A 70 -5.89 0.67 10.05
N ILE A 71 -5.91 2.00 9.93
CA ILE A 71 -5.66 2.65 8.63
C ILE A 71 -4.22 2.40 8.13
N GLU A 72 -3.31 2.11 9.05
CA GLU A 72 -1.90 1.78 8.80
C GLU A 72 -1.73 0.57 7.87
N ASP A 73 -2.59 -0.46 8.01
CA ASP A 73 -2.51 -1.68 7.20
C ASP A 73 -2.74 -1.37 5.72
N PHE A 74 -3.60 -0.39 5.42
CA PHE A 74 -3.83 0.10 4.06
C PHE A 74 -2.60 0.85 3.53
N PHE A 75 -2.04 1.77 4.31
CA PHE A 75 -0.85 2.53 3.90
C PHE A 75 0.34 1.61 3.61
N PHE A 76 0.55 0.59 4.45
CA PHE A 76 1.61 -0.40 4.23
C PHE A 76 1.39 -1.19 2.94
N GLY A 77 0.17 -1.70 2.72
CA GLY A 77 -0.18 -2.42 1.51
C GLY A 77 -0.01 -1.57 0.23
N TYR A 78 -0.41 -0.31 0.28
CA TYR A 78 -0.27 0.61 -0.86
C TYR A 78 1.19 0.99 -1.13
N ALA A 79 2.00 1.21 -0.09
CA ALA A 79 3.42 1.51 -0.26
C ALA A 79 4.15 0.35 -0.96
N LEU A 80 3.88 -0.89 -0.54
CA LEU A 80 4.45 -2.08 -1.17
C LEU A 80 4.02 -2.23 -2.63
N LEU A 81 2.74 -1.97 -2.92
CA LEU A 81 2.17 -2.01 -4.26
C LEU A 81 2.87 -1.00 -5.18
N ILE A 82 3.02 0.26 -4.73
CA ILE A 82 3.64 1.35 -5.51
C ILE A 82 5.10 1.01 -5.82
N ILE A 83 5.88 0.58 -4.82
CA ILE A 83 7.30 0.26 -5.01
C ILE A 83 7.48 -0.92 -5.97
N SER A 84 6.72 -2.00 -5.77
CA SER A 84 6.85 -3.22 -6.57
C SER A 84 6.48 -2.97 -8.05
N THR A 85 5.39 -2.24 -8.29
CA THR A 85 4.92 -1.93 -9.64
C THR A 85 5.85 -0.93 -10.34
N SER A 86 6.33 0.10 -9.64
CA SER A 86 7.29 1.07 -10.20
C SER A 86 8.61 0.41 -10.61
N LEU A 87 9.14 -0.49 -9.77
CA LEU A 87 10.33 -1.28 -10.09
C LEU A 87 10.12 -2.19 -11.31
N PHE A 88 9.00 -2.92 -11.33
CA PHE A 88 8.68 -3.85 -12.41
C PHE A 88 8.52 -3.14 -13.76
N GLU A 89 7.80 -2.02 -13.80
CA GLU A 89 7.57 -1.25 -15.03
C GLU A 89 8.88 -0.71 -15.61
N LYS A 90 9.78 -0.20 -14.75
CA LYS A 90 11.11 0.26 -15.16
C LYS A 90 11.95 -0.88 -15.72
N MET A 91 11.97 -2.04 -15.06
CA MET A 91 12.73 -3.20 -15.51
C MET A 91 12.26 -3.69 -16.88
N ILE A 92 10.95 -3.71 -17.12
CA ILE A 92 10.38 -4.08 -18.44
C ILE A 92 10.73 -3.04 -19.50
N THR A 93 10.57 -1.76 -19.18
CA THR A 93 10.86 -0.67 -20.12
C THR A 93 12.33 -0.71 -20.57
N ASN A 94 13.25 -0.94 -19.64
CA ASN A 94 14.68 -1.03 -19.94
C ASN A 94 15.03 -2.25 -20.81
N LYS A 95 14.33 -3.38 -20.64
CA LYS A 95 14.50 -4.57 -21.50
C LYS A 95 13.94 -4.39 -22.91
N ARG A 96 12.97 -3.49 -23.12
CA ARG A 96 12.38 -3.23 -24.44
C ARG A 96 13.19 -2.25 -25.29
N SER A 97 14.15 -1.53 -24.71
CA SER A 97 15.01 -0.59 -25.43
C SER A 97 16.36 -1.17 -25.85
N ILE A 98 16.57 -2.48 -25.65
CA ILE A 98 17.74 -3.25 -26.10
C ILE A 98 17.24 -4.22 -27.19
#